data_AF-A0A952TNR5-F1
#
_entry.id   AF-A0A952TNR5-F1
#
_cell.length_a   1.000
_cell.length_b   1.000
_cell.length_c   1.000
_cell.angle_alpha   90.00
_cell.angle_beta   90.00
_cell.angle_gamma   90.00
#
_symmetry.space_group_name_H-M   'P 1'
#
loop_
_entity.id
_entity.type
_entity.pdbx_description
1 polymer ?
#
loop_
_entity_poly.entity_id
_entity_poly.type
_entity_poly.pdbx_seq_one_letter_code
_entity_poly.pdbx_strand_id
1 'polypeptide(L)'
;MLKYVSSLVLVAVLAGCSSNPHKAEETNTKLKNAEEVGQNVTVGQNDSGEVVASRKLKLADQLRDLQRETYELEYEIYGNDKLGRKGIYTVLRECYDKGGELKRLPSRAILTKNEDKFGGKMVLDENKNLVSLSDEYFLERIKRFEGYKDGYEQQKEDFDDKLRTCKHASKE
;
A
#
# COMPACT_ATOMS: atom_id res chain seq x y z
N MET A 1 -73.36 -27.46 -6.28
CA MET A 1 -73.51 -26.68 -5.04
C MET A 1 -72.30 -25.77 -4.90
N LEU A 2 -72.55 -24.48 -5.08
CA LEU A 2 -71.60 -23.38 -5.02
C LEU A 2 -71.70 -22.78 -3.62
N LYS A 3 -70.61 -22.66 -2.84
CA LYS A 3 -70.52 -21.69 -1.73
C LYS A 3 -69.08 -21.19 -1.57
N TYR A 4 -68.96 -19.88 -1.74
CA TYR A 4 -67.79 -19.05 -1.57
C TYR A 4 -67.62 -18.59 -0.10
N VAL A 5 -66.46 -17.96 0.14
CA VAL A 5 -66.17 -16.89 1.12
C VAL A 5 -65.84 -17.33 2.56
N SER A 6 -64.56 -17.18 2.94
CA SER A 6 -64.25 -16.25 4.03
C SER A 6 -62.84 -15.70 3.88
N SER A 7 -62.80 -14.40 3.62
CA SER A 7 -61.64 -13.53 3.57
C SER A 7 -61.34 -13.05 5.00
N LEU A 8 -60.08 -13.07 5.44
CA LEU A 8 -59.63 -12.10 6.43
C LEU A 8 -58.24 -11.59 6.07
N VAL A 9 -58.20 -10.27 5.99
CA VAL A 9 -57.19 -9.39 5.42
C VAL A 9 -56.54 -8.64 6.59
N LEU A 10 -55.19 -8.56 6.55
CA LEU A 10 -54.35 -7.41 6.93
C LEU A 10 -54.33 -6.95 8.40
N VAL A 11 -53.13 -6.79 8.97
CA VAL A 11 -52.50 -5.48 9.23
C VAL A 11 -51.04 -5.69 9.68
N ALA A 12 -50.17 -4.93 9.01
CA ALA A 12 -48.75 -4.79 9.24
C ALA A 12 -48.44 -3.93 10.46
N VAL A 13 -47.32 -4.19 11.15
CA VAL A 13 -46.56 -3.17 11.86
C VAL A 13 -45.06 -3.42 11.68
N LEU A 14 -44.48 -2.59 10.81
CA LEU A 14 -43.25 -1.81 10.98
C LEU A 14 -42.00 -2.51 11.56
N ALA A 15 -41.05 -2.74 10.66
CA ALA A 15 -39.66 -2.39 10.93
C ALA A 15 -39.16 -1.53 9.76
N GLY A 16 -39.21 -0.21 9.95
CA GLY A 16 -38.53 0.73 9.07
C GLY A 16 -37.03 0.63 9.30
N CYS A 17 -36.27 0.41 8.24
CA CYS A 17 -34.86 0.76 8.19
C CYS A 17 -34.68 1.78 7.07
N SER A 18 -34.08 2.91 7.43
CA SER A 18 -33.82 4.05 6.57
C SER A 18 -33.16 3.66 5.24
N SER A 19 -33.83 3.96 4.13
CA SER A 19 -33.18 4.01 2.81
C SER A 19 -32.24 5.23 2.80
N ASN A 20 -30.93 4.97 2.85
CA ASN A 20 -29.89 6.00 2.80
C ASN A 20 -29.83 6.61 1.38
N PRO A 21 -30.04 7.93 1.21
CA PRO A 21 -30.08 8.62 -0.09
C PRO A 21 -28.71 8.79 -0.77
N HIS A 22 -27.62 8.25 -0.21
CA HIS A 22 -26.30 8.18 -0.86
C HIS A 22 -26.10 6.91 -1.70
N LYS A 23 -27.16 6.18 -2.04
CA LYS A 23 -27.06 5.04 -2.95
C LYS A 23 -26.76 5.54 -4.36
N ALA A 24 -25.48 5.47 -4.73
CA ALA A 24 -24.98 5.89 -6.03
C ALA A 24 -25.73 5.17 -7.17
N GLU A 25 -26.06 5.93 -8.21
CA GLU A 25 -26.70 5.49 -9.46
C GLU A 25 -25.77 4.54 -10.22
N GLU A 26 -26.32 3.40 -10.68
CA GLU A 26 -25.57 2.33 -11.35
C GLU A 26 -25.13 2.73 -12.76
N THR A 27 -23.81 2.73 -13.00
CA THR A 27 -23.23 2.88 -14.33
C THR A 27 -23.02 1.52 -14.99
N ASN A 28 -23.70 1.35 -16.12
CA ASN A 28 -23.77 0.12 -16.92
C ASN A 28 -22.45 -0.21 -17.64
N THR A 29 -21.49 -0.81 -16.94
CA THR A 29 -20.39 -1.58 -17.57
C THR A 29 -20.72 -3.07 -17.43
N LYS A 30 -21.04 -3.75 -18.54
CA LYS A 30 -21.50 -5.16 -18.51
C LYS A 30 -20.34 -6.13 -18.30
N LEU A 31 -20.08 -6.47 -17.05
CA LEU A 31 -19.26 -7.61 -16.64
C LEU A 31 -20.04 -8.92 -16.85
N LYS A 32 -19.44 -9.94 -17.48
CA LYS A 32 -20.03 -11.28 -17.54
C LYS A 32 -19.64 -12.05 -16.27
N ASN A 33 -20.64 -12.62 -15.58
CA ASN A 33 -20.54 -13.22 -14.25
C ASN A 33 -20.02 -12.27 -13.16
N ALA A 34 -20.45 -11.00 -13.17
CA ALA A 34 -20.20 -10.10 -12.05
C ALA A 34 -21.07 -10.44 -10.84
N GLU A 35 -20.42 -10.64 -9.69
CA GLU A 35 -21.05 -10.56 -8.37
C GLU A 35 -20.59 -9.27 -7.68
N GLU A 36 -21.53 -8.57 -7.03
CA GLU A 36 -21.25 -7.34 -6.32
C GLU A 36 -20.38 -7.61 -5.10
N VAL A 37 -19.27 -6.90 -4.99
CA VAL A 37 -18.46 -6.91 -3.79
C VAL A 37 -18.43 -5.49 -3.22
N GLY A 38 -19.47 -5.13 -2.48
CA GLY A 38 -19.48 -4.03 -1.51
C GLY A 38 -19.19 -4.62 -0.12
N GLN A 39 -17.96 -4.73 0.35
CA GLN A 39 -17.06 -3.68 0.88
C GLN A 39 -15.97 -3.20 -0.12
N ASN A 40 -16.36 -3.01 -1.40
CA ASN A 40 -15.70 -2.33 -2.54
C ASN A 40 -14.65 -3.10 -3.38
N VAL A 41 -14.81 -4.41 -3.60
CA VAL A 41 -13.75 -5.33 -4.07
C VAL A 41 -14.27 -6.35 -5.13
N THR A 42 -14.78 -5.94 -6.30
CA THR A 42 -15.37 -6.90 -7.29
C THR A 42 -14.32 -7.55 -8.22
N VAL A 43 -14.38 -8.87 -8.45
CA VAL A 43 -13.53 -9.63 -9.41
C VAL A 43 -14.39 -10.15 -10.58
N GLY A 44 -13.90 -10.06 -11.82
CA GLY A 44 -14.55 -10.62 -13.02
C GLY A 44 -13.56 -10.96 -14.14
N GLN A 45 -14.02 -11.64 -15.21
CA GLN A 45 -13.23 -11.91 -16.43
C GLN A 45 -13.51 -10.86 -17.51
N ASN A 46 -12.47 -10.41 -18.24
CA ASN A 46 -12.60 -9.54 -19.41
C ASN A 46 -12.89 -10.35 -20.71
N ASP A 47 -13.22 -9.68 -21.81
CA ASP A 47 -13.58 -10.33 -23.09
C ASP A 47 -12.42 -11.14 -23.73
N SER A 48 -11.19 -10.93 -23.27
CA SER A 48 -9.98 -11.68 -23.65
C SER A 48 -9.73 -12.92 -22.77
N GLY A 49 -10.55 -13.13 -21.73
CA GLY A 49 -10.42 -14.22 -20.76
C GLY A 49 -9.47 -13.94 -19.59
N GLU A 50 -8.95 -12.73 -19.45
CA GLU A 50 -8.09 -12.33 -18.33
C GLU A 50 -8.92 -11.91 -17.12
N VAL A 51 -8.49 -12.33 -15.93
CA VAL A 51 -9.20 -12.09 -14.67
C VAL A 51 -8.72 -10.77 -14.06
N VAL A 52 -9.65 -9.87 -13.69
CA VAL A 52 -9.37 -8.57 -13.06
C VAL A 52 -10.10 -8.46 -11.72
N ALA A 53 -9.44 -7.89 -10.70
CA ALA A 53 -9.54 -8.33 -9.31
C ALA A 53 -9.98 -7.28 -8.25
N SER A 54 -10.77 -7.76 -7.28
CA SER A 54 -10.77 -7.49 -5.83
C SER A 54 -9.79 -6.39 -5.36
N ARG A 55 -10.31 -5.24 -4.92
CA ARG A 55 -9.57 -4.11 -4.29
C ARG A 55 -8.52 -4.52 -3.24
N LYS A 56 -8.68 -5.61 -2.49
CA LYS A 56 -7.64 -6.10 -1.58
C LYS A 56 -6.37 -6.55 -2.29
N LEU A 57 -6.52 -7.20 -3.45
CA LEU A 57 -5.37 -7.59 -4.29
C LEU A 57 -4.59 -6.35 -4.73
N LYS A 58 -5.31 -5.33 -5.20
CA LYS A 58 -4.72 -4.04 -5.59
C LYS A 58 -4.01 -3.35 -4.41
N LEU A 59 -4.64 -3.32 -3.24
CA LEU A 59 -4.06 -2.72 -2.04
C LEU A 59 -2.78 -3.44 -1.59
N ALA A 60 -2.75 -4.76 -1.68
CA ALA A 60 -1.57 -5.54 -1.33
C ALA A 60 -0.45 -5.40 -2.36
N ASP A 61 -0.77 -5.32 -3.66
CA ASP A 61 0.21 -5.02 -4.71
C ASP A 61 0.82 -3.63 -4.50
N GLN A 62 -0.02 -2.62 -4.24
CA GLN A 62 0.43 -1.27 -3.91
C GLN A 62 1.34 -1.27 -2.66
N LEU A 63 0.93 -1.96 -1.59
CA LEU A 63 1.77 -2.09 -0.39
C LEU A 63 3.11 -2.75 -0.73
N ARG A 64 3.11 -3.84 -1.49
CA ARG A 64 4.34 -4.57 -1.87
C ARG A 64 5.29 -3.70 -2.67
N ASP A 65 4.78 -2.98 -3.66
CA ASP A 65 5.58 -2.11 -4.51
C ASP A 65 6.17 -0.95 -3.70
N LEU A 66 5.35 -0.33 -2.84
CA LEU A 66 5.80 0.74 -1.97
C LEU A 66 6.85 0.26 -0.96
N GLN A 67 6.67 -0.91 -0.35
CA GLN A 67 7.69 -1.50 0.52
C GLN A 67 9.01 -1.70 -0.21
N ARG A 68 8.97 -2.24 -1.44
CA ARG A 68 10.17 -2.42 -2.27
C ARG A 68 10.88 -1.08 -2.49
N GLU A 69 10.15 -0.07 -2.96
CA GLU A 69 10.70 1.27 -3.23
C GLU A 69 11.32 1.90 -1.97
N THR A 70 10.62 1.85 -0.83
CA THR A 70 11.12 2.40 0.43
C THR A 70 12.41 1.71 0.88
N TYR A 71 12.51 0.37 0.76
CA TYR A 71 13.74 -0.34 1.11
C TYR A 71 14.86 -0.13 0.09
N GLU A 72 14.54 0.06 -1.18
CA GLU A 72 15.53 0.45 -2.20
C GLU A 72 16.13 1.81 -1.88
N LEU A 73 15.30 2.81 -1.54
CA LEU A 73 15.78 4.12 -1.07
C LEU A 73 16.64 4.00 0.19
N GLU A 74 16.23 3.19 1.17
CA GLU A 74 17.04 2.93 2.37
C GLU A 74 18.42 2.36 2.00
N TYR A 75 18.48 1.42 1.05
CA TYR A 75 19.74 0.84 0.57
C TYR A 75 20.58 1.82 -0.25
N GLU A 76 19.95 2.74 -0.99
CA GLU A 76 20.67 3.82 -1.66
C GLU A 76 21.31 4.78 -0.65
N ILE A 77 20.61 5.10 0.44
CA ILE A 77 21.09 6.01 1.48
C ILE A 77 22.17 5.34 2.32
N TYR A 78 21.87 4.18 2.91
CA TYR A 78 22.71 3.57 3.94
C TYR A 78 23.56 2.39 3.45
N GLY A 79 23.28 1.87 2.26
CA GLY A 79 23.94 0.69 1.73
C GLY A 79 23.28 -0.61 2.17
N ASN A 80 23.80 -1.71 1.63
CA ASN A 80 23.43 -3.07 1.98
C ASN A 80 24.64 -3.98 1.72
N ASP A 81 25.28 -4.44 2.79
CA ASP A 81 26.48 -5.27 2.71
C ASP A 81 26.24 -6.60 2.00
N LYS A 82 25.05 -7.20 2.20
CA LYS A 82 24.69 -8.47 1.54
C LYS A 82 24.57 -8.32 0.01
N LEU A 83 24.24 -7.11 -0.45
CA LEU A 83 24.13 -6.77 -1.87
C LEU A 83 25.40 -6.08 -2.41
N GLY A 84 26.44 -5.90 -1.59
CA GLY A 84 27.66 -5.20 -1.98
C GLY A 84 27.46 -3.72 -2.31
N ARG A 85 26.42 -3.07 -1.75
CA ARG A 85 26.09 -1.66 -2.02
C ARG A 85 26.57 -0.78 -0.87
N LYS A 86 27.43 0.21 -1.13
CA LYS A 86 27.97 1.10 -0.09
C LYS A 86 27.00 2.17 0.43
N GLY A 87 26.05 2.62 -0.40
CA GLY A 87 25.13 3.72 -0.08
C GLY A 87 25.80 5.09 0.05
N ILE A 88 25.01 6.16 -0.08
CA ILE A 88 25.47 7.56 -0.05
C ILE A 88 26.16 7.89 1.29
N TYR A 89 25.62 7.39 2.41
CA TYR A 89 26.16 7.64 3.74
C TYR A 89 27.62 7.20 3.88
N THR A 90 27.96 6.00 3.38
CA THR A 90 29.33 5.48 3.43
C THR A 90 30.24 6.27 2.50
N VAL A 91 29.75 6.65 1.32
CA VAL A 91 30.51 7.49 0.39
C VAL A 91 30.79 8.88 0.99
N LEU A 92 29.82 9.46 1.71
CA LEU A 92 29.99 10.72 2.43
C LEU A 92 31.05 10.59 3.53
N ARG A 93 31.03 9.50 4.30
CA ARG A 93 32.07 9.20 5.29
C ARG A 93 33.45 9.14 4.66
N GLU A 94 33.61 8.35 3.59
CA GLU A 94 34.88 8.24 2.87
C GLU A 94 35.36 9.60 2.33
N CYS A 95 34.43 10.48 1.95
CA CYS A 95 34.75 11.84 1.52
C CYS A 95 35.28 12.71 2.68
N TYR A 96 34.60 12.70 3.83
CA TYR A 96 35.07 13.42 5.01
C TYR A 96 36.42 12.90 5.51
N ASP A 97 36.62 11.58 5.52
CA ASP A 97 37.89 10.97 5.93
C ASP A 97 39.06 11.40 5.03
N LYS A 98 38.82 11.58 3.71
CA LYS A 98 39.84 12.08 2.76
C LYS A 98 40.16 13.56 2.92
N GLY A 99 39.18 14.37 3.34
CA GLY A 99 39.36 15.81 3.52
C GLY A 99 40.22 16.18 4.74
N GLY A 100 40.60 15.22 5.59
CA GLY A 100 41.43 15.45 6.77
C GLY A 100 40.74 16.18 7.94
N GLU A 101 39.59 16.80 7.70
CA GLU A 101 38.72 17.33 8.76
C GLU A 101 37.80 16.24 9.33
N LEU A 102 37.88 16.03 10.65
CA LEU A 102 36.94 15.21 11.41
C LEU A 102 35.55 15.88 11.45
N LYS A 103 34.81 15.79 10.35
CA LYS A 103 33.41 16.23 10.28
C LYS A 103 32.50 15.17 10.89
N ARG A 104 31.65 15.59 11.83
CA ARG A 104 30.65 14.72 12.41
C ARG A 104 29.68 14.28 11.31
N LEU A 105 29.56 12.98 11.09
CA LEU A 105 28.56 12.43 10.19
C LEU A 105 27.15 12.72 10.71
N PRO A 106 26.18 12.93 9.80
CA PRO A 106 24.78 12.93 10.17
C PRO A 106 24.39 11.66 10.93
N SER A 107 23.44 11.78 11.86
CA SER A 107 22.90 10.61 12.55
C SER A 107 22.14 9.75 11.54
N ARG A 108 22.29 8.43 11.64
CA ARG A 108 21.46 7.49 10.87
C ARG A 108 20.04 7.47 11.45
N ALA A 109 19.05 7.54 10.58
CA ALA A 109 17.63 7.50 10.94
C ALA A 109 16.90 6.48 10.04
N ILE A 110 17.02 5.20 10.40
CA ILE A 110 16.28 4.12 9.74
C ILE A 110 14.81 4.19 10.18
N LEU A 111 13.94 4.57 9.26
CA LEU A 111 12.52 4.85 9.52
C LEU A 111 11.69 3.55 9.58
N THR A 112 12.13 2.50 8.91
CA THR A 112 11.38 1.23 8.72
C THR A 112 11.64 0.18 9.81
N LYS A 113 12.39 0.51 10.87
CA LYS A 113 12.92 -0.46 11.85
C LYS A 113 11.86 -1.36 12.50
N ASN A 114 10.64 -0.87 12.64
CA ASN A 114 9.53 -1.59 13.30
C ASN A 114 8.50 -2.15 12.30
N GLU A 115 8.86 -2.30 11.02
CA GLU A 115 7.97 -2.80 9.99
C GLU A 115 8.35 -4.20 9.51
N ASP A 116 7.39 -5.11 9.57
CA ASP A 116 7.52 -6.44 8.97
C ASP A 116 7.38 -6.38 7.44
N LYS A 117 8.22 -7.13 6.73
CA LYS A 117 8.05 -7.28 5.27
C LYS A 117 6.73 -8.00 4.98
N PHE A 118 5.91 -7.40 4.12
CA PHE A 118 4.71 -8.05 3.63
C PHE A 118 5.14 -9.18 2.68
N GLY A 119 4.82 -10.42 3.06
CA GLY A 119 5.26 -11.62 2.33
C GLY A 119 4.57 -11.85 0.98
N GLY A 120 3.70 -10.93 0.54
CA GLY A 120 3.04 -10.96 -0.77
C GLY A 120 1.96 -12.04 -0.93
N LYS A 121 1.70 -12.86 0.09
CA LYS A 121 0.71 -13.94 0.03
C LYS A 121 -0.58 -13.51 0.71
N MET A 122 -1.60 -13.24 -0.10
CA MET A 122 -2.99 -13.20 0.37
C MET A 122 -3.55 -14.62 0.30
N VAL A 123 -4.04 -15.14 1.43
CA VAL A 123 -4.66 -16.47 1.49
C VAL A 123 -6.12 -16.36 1.05
N LEU A 124 -6.63 -17.36 0.35
CA LEU A 124 -8.05 -17.49 0.03
C LEU A 124 -8.68 -18.46 1.04
N ASP A 125 -9.88 -18.17 1.53
CA ASP A 125 -10.64 -19.13 2.35
C ASP A 125 -11.30 -20.23 1.50
N GLU A 126 -11.98 -21.15 2.18
CA GLU A 126 -12.72 -22.27 1.59
C GLU A 126 -13.82 -21.81 0.62
N ASN A 127 -14.29 -20.56 0.72
CA ASN A 127 -15.30 -19.94 -0.15
C ASN A 127 -14.70 -19.10 -1.29
N LYS A 128 -13.38 -19.21 -1.52
CA LYS A 128 -12.62 -18.41 -2.50
C LYS A 128 -12.63 -16.91 -2.21
N ASN A 129 -13.01 -16.48 -1.01
CA ASN A 129 -12.88 -15.10 -0.58
C ASN A 129 -11.45 -14.83 -0.13
N LEU A 130 -10.99 -13.61 -0.34
CA LEU A 130 -9.66 -13.20 0.08
C LEU A 130 -9.62 -13.01 1.60
N VAL A 131 -9.04 -13.98 2.30
CA VAL A 131 -9.00 -14.05 3.76
C VAL A 131 -7.57 -13.96 4.25
N SER A 132 -7.26 -12.86 4.95
CA SER A 132 -6.24 -12.81 6.02
C SER A 132 -6.05 -11.40 6.55
N LEU A 133 -6.39 -10.36 5.77
CA LEU A 133 -6.14 -8.95 6.13
C LEU A 133 -7.33 -8.06 5.75
N SER A 134 -7.61 -7.06 6.59
CA SER A 134 -8.66 -6.05 6.35
C SER A 134 -8.19 -4.97 5.38
N ASP A 135 -9.10 -4.23 4.78
CA ASP A 135 -8.74 -3.09 3.93
C ASP A 135 -8.00 -2.03 4.76
N GLU A 136 -8.42 -1.84 6.01
CA GLU A 136 -7.81 -0.93 6.98
C GLU A 136 -6.34 -1.29 7.24
N TYR A 137 -6.02 -2.59 7.35
CA TYR A 137 -4.64 -3.03 7.49
C TYR A 137 -3.77 -2.54 6.34
N PHE A 138 -4.23 -2.70 5.10
CA PHE A 138 -3.45 -2.26 3.94
C PHE A 138 -3.34 -0.74 3.89
N LEU A 139 -4.45 -0.02 4.10
CA LEU A 139 -4.48 1.44 4.05
C LEU A 139 -3.58 2.08 5.11
N GLU A 140 -3.61 1.57 6.34
CA GLU A 140 -2.74 2.05 7.42
C GLU A 140 -1.27 1.80 7.12
N ARG A 141 -0.92 0.62 6.58
CA ARG A 141 0.48 0.31 6.24
C ARG A 141 0.96 1.11 5.05
N ILE A 142 0.14 1.26 4.00
CA ILE A 142 0.45 2.10 2.83
C ILE A 142 0.77 3.51 3.31
N LYS A 143 -0.10 4.12 4.12
CA LYS A 143 0.10 5.47 4.64
C LYS A 143 1.40 5.62 5.43
N ARG A 144 1.77 4.61 6.24
CA ARG A 144 3.06 4.64 6.95
C ARG A 144 4.26 4.53 6.00
N PHE A 145 4.19 3.64 5.02
CA PHE A 145 5.26 3.48 4.03
C PHE A 145 5.40 4.68 3.10
N GLU A 146 4.32 5.40 2.80
CA GLU A 146 4.36 6.70 2.10
C GLU A 146 5.17 7.70 2.95
N GLY A 147 4.87 7.82 4.24
CA GLY A 147 5.62 8.67 5.15
C GLY A 147 7.11 8.27 5.29
N TYR A 148 7.43 6.98 5.26
CA TYR A 148 8.82 6.52 5.25
C TYR A 148 9.53 6.86 3.95
N LYS A 149 8.85 6.70 2.82
CA LYS A 149 9.39 7.07 1.51
C LYS A 149 9.73 8.55 1.47
N ASP A 150 8.79 9.42 1.84
CA ASP A 150 9.01 10.87 1.89
C ASP A 150 10.20 11.23 2.81
N GLY A 151 10.27 10.59 3.98
CA GLY A 151 11.37 10.80 4.92
C GLY A 151 12.73 10.33 4.39
N TYR A 152 12.77 9.24 3.62
CA TYR A 152 14.00 8.78 2.97
C TYR A 152 14.38 9.63 1.77
N GLU A 153 13.43 10.12 0.97
CA GLU A 153 13.72 11.05 -0.13
C GLU A 153 14.38 12.34 0.40
N GLN A 154 13.88 12.89 1.50
CA GLN A 154 14.49 14.04 2.17
C GLN A 154 15.89 13.74 2.70
N GLN A 155 16.09 12.57 3.34
CA GLN A 155 17.42 12.16 3.80
C GLN A 155 18.41 11.98 2.64
N LYS A 156 17.93 11.44 1.52
CA LYS A 156 18.74 11.24 0.32
C LYS A 156 19.20 12.59 -0.23
N GLU A 157 18.28 13.55 -0.40
CA GLU A 157 18.60 14.91 -0.86
C GLU A 157 19.63 15.57 0.06
N ASP A 158 19.40 15.52 1.38
CA ASP A 158 20.29 16.10 2.38
C ASP A 158 21.71 15.51 2.34
N PHE A 159 21.83 14.20 2.13
CA PHE A 159 23.13 13.53 2.04
C PHE A 159 23.80 13.75 0.69
N ASP A 160 23.05 13.80 -0.41
CA ASP A 160 23.57 14.14 -1.73
C ASP A 160 24.14 15.56 -1.75
N ASP A 161 23.47 16.51 -1.10
CA ASP A 161 23.94 17.89 -0.95
C ASP A 161 25.23 17.97 -0.14
N LYS A 162 25.28 17.29 1.02
CA LYS A 162 26.51 17.22 1.83
C LYS A 162 27.66 16.57 1.07
N LEU A 163 27.38 15.51 0.32
CA LEU A 163 28.38 14.82 -0.49
C LEU A 163 28.90 15.71 -1.61
N ARG A 164 28.03 16.47 -2.26
CA ARG A 164 28.40 17.47 -3.26
C ARG A 164 29.33 18.51 -2.66
N THR A 165 28.97 19.13 -1.53
CA THR A 165 29.82 20.10 -0.83
C THR A 165 31.18 19.51 -0.46
N CYS A 166 31.21 18.29 0.07
CA CYS A 166 32.46 17.61 0.42
C CYS A 166 33.37 17.41 -0.79
N LYS A 167 32.81 16.93 -1.90
CA LYS A 167 33.55 16.71 -3.16
C LYS A 167 34.09 18.02 -3.75
N HIS A 168 33.39 19.14 -3.57
CA HIS A 168 33.89 20.45 -3.99
C HIS A 168 35.06 20.91 -3.11
N ALA A 169 34.93 20.82 -1.79
CA ALA A 169 35.98 21.20 -0.85
C ALA A 169 37.27 20.35 -0.97
N SER A 170 37.15 19.10 -1.43
CA SER A 170 38.31 18.19 -1.59
C SER A 170 39.06 18.35 -2.93
N LYS A 171 38.58 19.23 -3.83
CA LYS A 171 39.21 19.49 -5.14
C LYS A 171 40.07 20.76 -5.16
N GLU A 172 40.01 21.56 -4.10
CA GLU A 172 40.91 22.68 -3.82
C GLU A 172 42.11 22.20 -3.01
#